data_AF-A0AAN8FTH9-F1
#
_entry.id   AF-A0AAN8FTH9-F1
#
_cell.length_a   1.000
_cell.length_b   1.000
_cell.length_c   1.000
_cell.angle_alpha   90.00
_cell.angle_beta   90.00
_cell.angle_gamma   90.00
#
_symmetry.space_group_name_H-M   'P 1'
#
loop_
_entity.id
_entity.type
_entity.pdbx_description
1 polymer ?
#
loop_
_entity_poly.entity_id
_entity_poly.type
_entity_poly.pdbx_seq_one_letter_code
_entity_poly.pdbx_strand_id
1 'polypeptide(L)'
;MKSSNLDEEMSTKSREKEVKKSTAKEQDKVSLPVLFRYATKLDFCLMIVGAVLAAIQGTLNSVSSLIFRHLLDALIIGEFEWGTGIFDDYEFTQLAMKSVYSYSLFGVLQFTLGFLS
;
A
#
# COMPACT_ATOMS: atom_id res chain seq x y z
N MET A 1 55.38 2.34 -36.86
CA MET A 1 55.11 3.13 -35.62
C MET A 1 53.63 3.41 -35.34
N LYS A 2 52.67 3.08 -36.23
CA LYS A 2 51.23 3.35 -36.00
C LYS A 2 50.42 2.12 -35.54
N SER A 3 50.90 0.90 -35.77
CA SER A 3 50.19 -0.33 -35.37
C SER A 3 50.32 -0.65 -33.88
N SER A 4 51.45 -0.32 -33.24
CA SER A 4 51.68 -0.63 -31.82
C SER A 4 50.86 0.22 -30.84
N ASN A 5 50.37 1.39 -31.26
CA ASN A 5 49.48 2.25 -30.43
C ASN A 5 48.02 1.77 -30.47
N LEU A 6 47.61 1.01 -31.49
CA LEU A 6 46.25 0.49 -31.61
C LEU A 6 46.01 -0.71 -30.67
N ASP A 7 47.03 -1.53 -30.46
CA ASP A 7 46.98 -2.69 -29.56
C ASP A 7 46.96 -2.27 -28.08
N GLU A 8 47.65 -1.17 -27.74
CA GLU A 8 47.71 -0.61 -26.40
C GLU A 8 46.39 0.09 -26.00
N GLU A 9 45.78 0.83 -26.93
CA GLU A 9 44.43 1.42 -26.77
C GLU A 9 43.34 0.34 -26.69
N MET A 10 43.45 -0.76 -27.46
CA MET A 10 42.48 -1.85 -27.47
C MET A 10 42.54 -2.69 -26.18
N SER A 11 43.74 -2.89 -25.61
CA SER A 11 43.95 -3.55 -24.32
C SER A 11 43.42 -2.71 -23.15
N THR A 12 43.67 -1.40 -23.18
CA THR A 12 43.22 -0.47 -22.12
C THR A 12 41.71 -0.27 -22.14
N LYS A 13 41.10 -0.17 -23.33
CA LYS A 13 39.64 -0.08 -23.52
C LYS A 13 38.91 -1.38 -23.19
N SER A 14 39.57 -2.53 -23.30
CA SER A 14 39.02 -3.83 -22.88
C SER A 14 39.07 -4.00 -21.37
N ARG A 15 40.17 -3.58 -20.71
CA ARG A 15 40.25 -3.53 -19.24
C ARG A 15 39.30 -2.51 -18.62
N GLU A 16 39.11 -1.34 -19.22
CA GLU A 16 38.16 -0.35 -18.70
C GLU A 16 36.71 -0.80 -18.85
N LYS A 17 36.38 -1.56 -19.91
CA LYS A 17 35.06 -2.21 -20.07
C LYS A 17 34.83 -3.34 -19.07
N GLU A 18 35.84 -4.12 -18.72
CA GLU A 18 35.72 -5.16 -17.69
C GLU A 18 35.64 -4.57 -16.26
N VAL A 19 36.39 -3.50 -15.99
CA VAL A 19 36.32 -2.78 -14.70
C VAL A 19 34.97 -2.07 -14.55
N LYS A 20 34.46 -1.36 -15.57
CA LYS A 20 33.12 -0.73 -15.55
C LYS A 20 31.95 -1.73 -15.52
N LYS A 21 32.12 -2.93 -16.07
CA LYS A 21 31.10 -4.00 -15.99
C LYS A 21 31.07 -4.68 -14.62
N SER A 22 32.19 -4.64 -13.89
CA SER A 22 32.32 -5.22 -12.55
C SER A 22 31.84 -4.25 -11.45
N THR A 23 31.96 -2.92 -11.64
CA THR A 23 31.42 -1.94 -10.66
C THR A 23 29.90 -1.75 -10.74
N ALA A 24 29.23 -2.30 -11.75
CA ALA A 24 27.78 -2.20 -11.94
C ALA A 24 27.00 -3.44 -11.47
N LYS A 25 27.70 -4.45 -10.94
CA LYS A 25 27.12 -5.73 -10.49
C LYS A 25 27.47 -6.03 -9.03
N GLU A 26 27.41 -5.05 -8.15
CA GLU A 26 27.55 -5.29 -6.71
C GLU A 26 26.66 -4.35 -5.89
N GLN A 27 25.41 -4.20 -6.33
CA GLN A 27 24.36 -4.31 -5.32
C GLN A 27 24.26 -5.79 -5.02
N ASP A 28 25.02 -6.23 -4.01
CA ASP A 28 24.86 -7.53 -3.39
C ASP A 28 23.43 -7.59 -2.86
N LYS A 29 22.51 -8.03 -3.73
CA LYS A 29 21.12 -8.28 -3.39
C LYS A 29 21.15 -9.55 -2.55
N VAL A 30 21.48 -9.38 -1.28
CA VAL A 30 21.36 -10.41 -0.27
C VAL A 30 19.94 -10.96 -0.36
N SER A 31 19.86 -12.27 -0.48
CA SER A 31 18.59 -12.97 -0.57
C SER A 31 17.77 -12.66 0.70
N LEU A 32 16.49 -12.31 0.54
CA LEU A 32 15.55 -12.01 1.63
C LEU A 32 15.67 -12.95 2.86
N PRO A 33 15.85 -14.27 2.71
CA PRO A 33 16.06 -15.16 3.87
C PRO A 33 17.36 -14.93 4.66
N VAL A 34 18.43 -14.41 4.03
CA VAL A 34 19.67 -14.04 4.72
C VAL A 34 19.47 -12.80 5.60
N LEU A 35 18.56 -11.90 5.18
CA LEU A 35 18.17 -10.72 5.95
C LEU A 35 17.41 -11.09 7.24
N PHE A 36 16.58 -12.14 7.18
CA PHE A 36 15.81 -12.66 8.31
C PHE A 36 16.53 -13.71 9.16
N ARG A 37 17.82 -13.99 8.89
CA ARG A 37 18.60 -14.98 9.63
C ARG A 37 18.70 -14.69 11.14
N TYR A 38 18.59 -13.42 11.52
CA TYR A 38 18.60 -12.95 12.92
C TYR A 38 17.21 -12.67 13.50
N ALA A 39 16.15 -12.83 12.71
CA ALA A 39 14.79 -12.58 13.19
C ALA A 39 14.42 -13.62 14.25
N THR A 40 14.07 -13.15 15.45
CA THR A 40 13.60 -14.01 16.53
C THR A 40 12.20 -14.54 16.17
N LYS A 41 11.75 -15.66 16.78
CA LYS A 41 10.38 -16.19 16.56
C LYS A 41 9.28 -15.13 16.75
N LEU A 42 9.53 -14.17 17.64
CA LEU A 42 8.67 -13.01 17.89
C LEU A 42 8.70 -12.02 16.71
N ASP A 43 9.87 -11.67 16.18
CA ASP A 43 10.01 -10.81 15.00
C ASP A 43 9.32 -11.39 13.77
N PHE A 44 9.41 -12.71 13.59
CA PHE A 44 8.69 -13.39 12.50
C PHE A 44 7.17 -13.32 12.66
N CYS A 45 6.67 -13.46 13.90
CA CYS A 45 5.25 -13.29 14.20
C CYS A 45 4.79 -11.85 13.93
N LEU A 46 5.53 -10.85 14.43
CA LEU A 46 5.25 -9.43 14.23
C LEU A 46 5.27 -9.05 12.74
N MET A 47 6.18 -9.61 11.95
CA MET A 47 6.29 -9.33 10.52
C MET A 47 5.10 -9.88 9.73
N ILE A 48 4.62 -11.09 10.06
CA ILE A 48 3.40 -11.64 9.46
C ILE A 48 2.18 -10.81 9.87
N VAL A 49 2.08 -10.45 11.15
CA VAL A 49 1.00 -9.60 11.65
C VAL A 49 1.01 -8.25 10.94
N GLY A 50 2.16 -7.58 10.85
CA GLY A 50 2.31 -6.33 10.12
C GLY A 50 1.97 -6.47 8.63
N ALA A 51 2.39 -7.55 7.97
CA ALA A 51 2.04 -7.80 6.56
C ALA A 51 0.53 -7.99 6.35
N VAL A 52 -0.15 -8.69 7.26
CA VAL A 52 -1.62 -8.86 7.22
C VAL A 52 -2.32 -7.53 7.48
N LEU A 53 -1.85 -6.77 8.48
CA LEU A 53 -2.41 -5.45 8.79
C LEU A 53 -2.21 -4.46 7.62
N ALA A 54 -1.05 -4.48 6.96
CA ALA A 54 -0.77 -3.68 5.77
C ALA A 54 -1.68 -4.05 4.59
N ALA A 55 -1.92 -5.35 4.37
CA ALA A 55 -2.85 -5.81 3.34
C ALA A 55 -4.29 -5.35 3.64
N ILE A 56 -4.72 -5.44 4.90
CA ILE A 56 -6.02 -4.93 5.35
C ILE A 56 -6.08 -3.42 5.11
N GLN A 57 -5.07 -2.65 5.51
CA GLN A 57 -4.97 -1.21 5.30
C GLN A 57 -5.11 -0.83 3.81
N GLY A 58 -4.46 -1.59 2.92
CA GLY A 58 -4.60 -1.43 1.47
C GLY A 58 -6.03 -1.68 0.97
N THR A 59 -6.72 -2.72 1.48
CA THR A 59 -8.12 -3.00 1.11
C THR A 59 -9.11 -1.98 1.66
N LEU A 60 -8.86 -1.43 2.86
CA LEU A 60 -9.68 -0.37 3.45
C LEU A 60 -9.69 0.88 2.56
N ASN A 61 -8.61 1.13 1.81
CA ASN A 61 -8.57 2.23 0.84
C ASN A 61 -9.63 2.07 -0.27
N SER A 62 -9.85 0.85 -0.76
CA SER A 62 -10.91 0.53 -1.73
C SER A 62 -12.31 0.50 -1.09
N VAL A 63 -12.41 0.04 0.17
CA VAL A 63 -13.68 -0.05 0.89
C VAL A 63 -14.24 1.34 1.26
N SER A 64 -13.38 2.34 1.44
CA SER A 64 -13.80 3.73 1.68
C SER A 64 -14.82 4.23 0.64
N SER A 65 -14.58 3.96 -0.65
CA SER A 65 -15.52 4.33 -1.72
C SER A 65 -16.87 3.59 -1.64
N LEU A 66 -16.87 2.35 -1.17
CA LEU A 66 -18.10 1.56 -1.01
C LEU A 66 -18.96 2.12 0.13
N ILE A 67 -18.35 2.50 1.24
CA ILE A 67 -19.07 3.07 2.37
C ILE A 67 -19.59 4.46 1.99
N PHE A 68 -18.80 5.27 1.27
CA PHE A 68 -19.25 6.57 0.76
C PHE A 68 -20.50 6.43 -0.11
N ARG A 69 -20.55 5.38 -0.94
CA ARG A 69 -21.72 5.09 -1.75
C ARG A 69 -22.96 4.81 -0.92
N HIS A 70 -22.85 4.06 0.18
CA HIS A 70 -23.98 3.83 1.08
C HIS A 70 -24.46 5.10 1.78
N LEU A 71 -23.56 6.03 2.11
CA LEU A 71 -23.94 7.36 2.60
C LEU A 71 -24.68 8.17 1.53
N LEU A 72 -24.18 8.18 0.29
CA LEU A 72 -24.83 8.88 -0.80
C LEU A 72 -26.20 8.30 -1.13
N ASP A 73 -26.35 6.98 -1.11
CA ASP A 73 -27.63 6.31 -1.36
C ASP A 73 -28.68 6.71 -0.32
N ALA A 74 -28.30 6.71 0.96
CA ALA A 74 -29.14 7.25 2.02
C ALA A 74 -29.51 8.72 1.73
N LEU A 75 -28.54 9.57 1.39
CA LEU A 75 -28.80 10.98 1.10
C LEU A 75 -29.78 11.20 -0.08
N ILE A 76 -29.63 10.41 -1.15
CA ILE A 76 -30.49 10.47 -2.33
C ILE A 76 -31.93 10.06 -1.99
N ILE A 77 -32.09 9.00 -1.21
CA ILE A 77 -33.40 8.53 -0.76
C ILE A 77 -34.08 9.60 0.11
N GLY A 78 -33.34 10.23 1.02
CA GLY A 78 -33.86 11.32 1.85
C GLY A 78 -34.35 12.52 1.05
N GLU A 79 -33.57 12.94 0.05
CA GLU A 79 -33.97 14.03 -0.86
C GLU A 79 -35.23 13.67 -1.67
N PHE A 80 -35.33 12.42 -2.11
CA PHE A 80 -36.51 11.92 -2.84
C PHE A 80 -37.78 11.89 -1.97
N GLU A 81 -37.66 11.42 -0.74
CA GLU A 81 -38.77 11.39 0.24
C GLU A 81 -39.21 12.80 0.64
N TRP A 82 -38.25 13.73 0.80
CA TRP A 82 -38.51 15.15 1.03
C TRP A 82 -39.30 15.77 -0.14
N GLY A 83 -38.91 15.49 -1.39
CA GLY A 83 -39.58 16.00 -2.58
C GLY A 83 -40.98 15.40 -2.83
N THR A 84 -41.29 14.23 -2.26
CA THR A 84 -42.57 13.53 -2.43
C THR A 84 -43.56 13.78 -1.28
N GLY A 85 -43.14 14.45 -0.21
CA GLY A 85 -43.99 14.84 0.91
C GLY A 85 -44.38 13.70 1.86
N ILE A 86 -43.74 12.53 1.74
CA ILE A 86 -43.91 11.34 2.60
C ILE A 86 -42.60 11.16 3.40
N PHE A 87 -42.05 12.24 3.94
CA PHE A 87 -40.77 12.17 4.65
C PHE A 87 -40.98 11.53 6.03
N ASP A 88 -40.43 10.33 6.22
CA ASP A 88 -40.38 9.66 7.52
C ASP A 88 -39.01 9.91 8.17
N ASP A 89 -38.94 10.98 8.97
CA ASP A 89 -37.75 11.38 9.72
C ASP A 89 -37.15 10.23 10.57
N TYR A 90 -37.98 9.29 11.05
CA TYR A 90 -37.55 8.27 12.00
C TYR A 90 -36.82 7.11 11.30
N GLU A 91 -37.34 6.65 10.16
CA GLU A 91 -36.71 5.60 9.35
C GLU A 91 -35.43 6.12 8.69
N PHE A 92 -35.47 7.34 8.16
CA PHE A 92 -34.33 8.00 7.55
C PHE A 92 -33.16 8.18 8.54
N THR A 93 -33.46 8.69 9.75
CA THR A 93 -32.43 8.94 10.77
C THR A 93 -31.79 7.64 11.25
N GLN A 94 -32.55 6.55 11.35
CA GLN A 94 -32.01 5.24 11.75
C GLN A 94 -31.06 4.66 10.70
N LEU A 95 -31.41 4.73 9.41
CA LEU A 95 -30.54 4.27 8.32
C LEU A 95 -29.29 5.14 8.21
N ALA A 96 -29.43 6.46 8.28
CA ALA A 96 -28.32 7.40 8.22
C ALA A 96 -27.37 7.22 9.42
N MET A 97 -27.88 7.13 10.65
CA MET A 97 -27.07 6.95 11.86
C MET A 97 -26.31 5.63 11.86
N LYS A 98 -26.91 4.54 11.37
CA LYS A 98 -26.23 3.25 11.23
C LYS A 98 -25.06 3.32 10.23
N SER A 99 -25.25 4.05 9.13
CA SER A 99 -24.21 4.28 8.12
C SER A 99 -23.07 5.14 8.68
N VAL A 100 -23.41 6.24 9.37
CA VAL A 100 -22.45 7.14 10.03
C VAL A 100 -21.65 6.41 11.11
N TYR A 101 -22.30 5.62 11.96
CA TYR A 101 -21.62 4.84 13.00
C TYR A 101 -20.63 3.84 12.39
N SER A 102 -21.01 3.16 11.31
CA SER A 102 -20.13 2.25 10.58
C SER A 102 -18.93 2.99 9.97
N TYR A 103 -19.13 4.22 9.48
CA TYR A 103 -18.05 5.07 8.95
C TYR A 103 -17.08 5.56 10.02
N SER A 104 -17.61 6.03 11.15
CA SER A 104 -16.79 6.47 12.28
C SER A 104 -15.98 5.31 12.85
N LEU A 105 -16.59 4.13 13.00
CA LEU A 105 -15.90 2.92 13.43
C LEU A 105 -14.81 2.51 12.44
N PHE A 106 -15.11 2.56 11.14
CA PHE A 106 -14.14 2.29 10.08
C PHE A 106 -12.95 3.25 10.12
N GLY A 107 -13.20 4.55 10.32
CA GLY A 107 -12.16 5.57 10.44
C GLY A 107 -11.26 5.37 11.67
N VAL A 108 -11.85 5.04 12.83
CA VAL A 108 -11.09 4.70 14.04
C VAL A 108 -10.25 3.44 13.80
N LEU A 109 -10.85 2.40 13.21
CA LEU A 109 -10.16 1.15 12.90
C LEU A 109 -8.96 1.39 11.97
N GLN A 110 -9.17 2.13 10.88
CA GLN A 110 -8.16 2.54 9.91
C GLN A 110 -7.01 3.30 10.58
N PHE A 111 -7.32 4.20 11.51
CA PHE A 111 -6.31 4.96 12.27
C PHE A 111 -5.46 4.05 13.17
N THR A 112 -6.08 3.14 13.92
CA THR A 112 -5.35 2.15 14.73
C THR A 112 -4.53 1.17 13.89
N LEU A 113 -5.08 0.72 12.75
CA LEU A 113 -4.38 -0.16 11.81
C LEU A 113 -3.16 0.51 11.20
N GLY A 114 -3.28 1.80 10.84
CA GLY A 114 -2.16 2.59 10.34
C GLY A 114 -1.07 2.89 11.37
N PHE A 115 -1.39 2.87 12.67
CA PHE A 115 -0.39 2.99 13.73
C PHE A 115 0.32 1.67 14.06
N LEU A 116 -0.33 0.53 13.75
CA LEU A 116 0.15 -0.80 14.09
C LEU A 116 0.89 -1.49 12.91
N SER A 117 0.58 -1.09 11.68
CA SER A 117 1.23 -1.54 10.45
C SER A 117 2.44 -0.68 10.09
#